data_AF-A0A934H559-F1
#
_entry.id   AF-A0A934H559-F1
#
_cell.length_a   1.000
_cell.length_b   1.000
_cell.length_c   1.000
_cell.angle_alpha   90.00
_cell.angle_beta   90.00
_cell.angle_gamma   90.00
#
_symmetry.space_group_name_H-M   'P 1'
#
loop_
_entity.id
_entity.type
_entity.pdbx_description
1 polymer ?
#
loop_
_entity_poly.entity_id
_entity_poly.type
_entity_poly.pdbx_seq_one_letter_code
_entity_poly.pdbx_strand_id
1 'polypeptide(L)'
;MNKFLNKWFRLIHRWVAIPTALLIPVAVVIKLIGSPETIAFWEKWDKLPSVLMLFMAITGSYLYLLPYIVKAQRKQRNVPARNA
;
A
#
# COMPACT_ATOMS: atom_id res chain seq x y z
N MET A 1 -14.57 11.49 -2.20
CA MET A 1 -14.70 10.04 -2.47
C MET A 1 -15.95 9.48 -1.83
N ASN A 2 -16.58 8.52 -2.49
CA ASN A 2 -17.60 7.67 -1.88
C ASN A 2 -16.97 6.91 -0.67
N LYS A 3 -17.75 6.68 0.39
CA LYS A 3 -17.28 5.93 1.58
C LYS A 3 -16.75 4.53 1.21
N PHE A 4 -17.24 3.99 0.09
CA PHE A 4 -16.88 2.71 -0.50
C PHE A 4 -15.40 2.64 -0.94
N LEU A 5 -14.92 3.58 -1.76
CA LEU A 5 -13.52 3.60 -2.22
C LEU A 5 -12.54 3.67 -1.05
N ASN A 6 -12.81 4.52 -0.05
CA ASN A 6 -11.94 4.64 1.11
C ASN A 6 -11.84 3.32 1.92
N LYS A 7 -12.95 2.58 2.02
CA LYS A 7 -12.95 1.26 2.69
C LYS A 7 -12.20 0.22 1.86
N TRP A 8 -12.37 0.26 0.55
CA TRP A 8 -11.73 -0.64 -0.41
C TRP A 8 -10.21 -0.44 -0.44
N PHE A 9 -9.72 0.81 -0.51
CA PHE A 9 -8.28 1.13 -0.46
C PHE A 9 -7.61 0.62 0.81
N ARG A 10 -8.26 0.76 1.97
CA ARG A 10 -7.73 0.21 3.24
C ARG A 10 -7.67 -1.32 3.23
N LEU A 11 -8.68 -1.96 2.66
CA LEU A 11 -8.70 -3.42 2.57
C LEU A 11 -7.55 -3.90 1.68
N ILE A 12 -7.41 -3.34 0.49
CA ILE A 12 -6.35 -3.74 -0.46
C ILE A 12 -4.97 -3.43 0.07
N HIS A 13 -4.76 -2.25 0.64
CA HIS A 13 -3.48 -1.92 1.27
C HIS A 13 -3.11 -2.95 2.34
N ARG A 14 -4.06 -3.36 3.20
CA ARG A 14 -3.81 -4.39 4.22
C ARG A 14 -3.58 -5.78 3.63
N TRP A 15 -4.39 -6.17 2.64
CA TRP A 15 -4.29 -7.47 1.98
C TRP A 15 -3.03 -7.63 1.14
N VAL A 16 -2.46 -6.53 0.62
CA VAL A 16 -1.17 -6.55 -0.09
C VAL A 16 0.00 -6.46 0.88
N ALA A 17 -0.14 -5.69 1.97
CA ALA A 17 0.90 -5.55 3.00
C ALA A 17 1.33 -6.89 3.59
N ILE A 18 0.35 -7.76 3.89
CA ILE A 18 0.59 -9.03 4.58
C ILE A 18 1.47 -9.97 3.72
N PRO A 19 1.13 -10.28 2.45
CA PRO A 19 1.99 -11.03 1.54
C PRO A 19 3.36 -10.38 1.34
N THR A 20 3.44 -9.06 1.18
CA THR A 20 4.72 -8.37 0.98
C THR A 20 5.63 -8.52 2.22
N ALA A 21 5.07 -8.38 3.41
CA ALA A 21 5.79 -8.54 4.67
C ALA A 21 6.26 -10.00 4.89
N LEU A 22 5.54 -10.99 4.37
CA LEU A 22 5.93 -12.40 4.43
C LEU A 22 6.98 -12.77 3.36
N LEU A 23 6.87 -12.19 2.16
CA LEU A 23 7.80 -12.46 1.05
C LEU A 23 9.23 -12.07 1.39
N ILE A 24 9.44 -11.00 2.17
CA ILE A 24 10.79 -10.51 2.52
C ILE A 24 11.55 -11.55 3.37
N PRO A 25 11.05 -12.03 4.54
CA PRO A 25 11.71 -13.09 5.30
C PRO A 25 11.90 -14.36 4.49
N VAL A 26 10.91 -14.77 3.69
CA VAL A 26 11.00 -15.97 2.84
C VAL A 26 12.16 -15.84 1.84
N ALA A 27 12.31 -14.68 1.19
CA ALA A 27 13.42 -14.42 0.28
C ALA A 27 14.78 -14.44 0.99
N VAL A 28 14.86 -13.90 2.22
CA VAL A 28 16.08 -13.96 3.03
C VAL A 28 16.44 -15.41 3.36
N VAL A 29 15.48 -16.23 3.79
CA VAL A 29 15.70 -17.65 4.10
C VAL A 29 16.18 -18.41 2.86
N ILE A 30 15.52 -18.24 1.71
CA ILE A 30 15.92 -18.90 0.46
C ILE A 30 17.33 -18.49 0.03
N LYS A 31 17.70 -17.21 0.17
CA LYS A 31 19.05 -16.74 -0.18
C LYS A 31 20.13 -17.26 0.78
N LEU A 32 19.79 -17.55 2.05
CA LEU A 32 20.77 -17.99 3.06
C LEU A 32 20.98 -19.51 3.10
N ILE A 33 19.92 -20.31 2.91
CA ILE A 33 19.97 -21.78 3.06
C ILE A 33 19.42 -22.54 1.85
N GLY A 34 19.00 -21.85 0.79
CA GLY A 34 18.41 -22.47 -0.39
C GLY A 34 19.42 -23.20 -1.27
N SER A 35 18.95 -24.21 -2.01
CA SER A 35 19.73 -24.87 -3.05
C SER A 35 19.87 -23.96 -4.28
N PRO A 36 20.90 -24.14 -5.14
CA PRO A 36 21.11 -23.32 -6.33
C PRO A 36 19.88 -23.24 -7.25
N GLU A 37 19.13 -24.33 -7.38
CA GLU A 37 17.89 -24.41 -8.17
C GLU A 37 16.78 -23.54 -7.57
N THR A 38 16.60 -23.58 -6.24
CA THR A 38 15.60 -22.73 -5.55
C THR A 38 15.97 -21.27 -5.59
N ILE A 39 17.26 -20.92 -5.49
CA ILE A 39 17.75 -19.54 -5.62
C ILE A 39 17.49 -19.02 -7.03
N ALA A 40 17.84 -19.78 -8.08
CA ALA A 40 17.63 -19.39 -9.48
C ALA A 40 16.14 -19.25 -9.83
N PHE A 41 15.27 -20.10 -9.26
CA PHE A 41 13.83 -19.92 -9.36
C PHE A 41 13.39 -18.60 -8.71
N TRP A 42 13.95 -18.27 -7.54
CA TRP A 42 13.58 -17.09 -6.78
C TRP A 42 14.10 -15.78 -7.35
N GLU A 43 15.26 -15.78 -8.01
CA GLU A 43 15.78 -14.61 -8.75
C GLU A 43 14.81 -14.12 -9.84
N LYS A 44 14.07 -15.04 -10.49
CA LYS A 44 13.03 -14.65 -11.46
C LYS A 44 11.89 -13.84 -10.82
N TRP A 45 11.66 -14.03 -9.52
CA TRP A 45 10.62 -13.39 -8.73
C TRP A 45 11.13 -12.25 -7.84
N ASP A 46 12.44 -11.97 -7.81
CA ASP A 46 13.07 -10.96 -6.92
C ASP A 46 12.51 -9.55 -7.14
N LYS A 47 11.91 -9.28 -8.31
CA LYS A 47 11.24 -8.00 -8.62
C LYS A 47 9.83 -7.88 -8.02
N LEU A 48 9.18 -8.99 -7.68
CA LEU A 48 7.80 -9.00 -7.18
C LEU A 48 7.66 -8.23 -5.85
N PRO A 49 8.49 -8.47 -4.81
CA PRO A 49 8.43 -7.69 -3.57
C PRO A 49 8.60 -6.19 -3.79
N SER A 50 9.50 -5.79 -4.69
CA SER A 50 9.78 -4.39 -5.01
C SER A 50 8.58 -3.68 -5.67
N VAL A 51 7.90 -4.35 -6.61
CA VAL A 51 6.69 -3.81 -7.24
C VAL A 51 5.55 -3.69 -6.21
N LEU A 52 5.38 -4.70 -5.35
CA LEU A 52 4.38 -4.67 -4.29
C LEU A 52 4.67 -3.55 -3.28
N MET A 53 5.93 -3.34 -2.90
CA MET A 53 6.34 -2.22 -2.04
C MET A 53 6.03 -0.87 -2.68
N LEU A 54 6.27 -0.69 -3.98
CA LEU A 54 5.93 0.56 -4.67
C LEU A 54 4.42 0.81 -4.63
N PHE A 55 3.61 -0.21 -4.92
CA PHE A 55 2.16 -0.13 -4.82
C PHE A 55 1.70 0.21 -3.39
N MET A 56 2.32 -0.41 -2.39
CA MET A 56 2.10 -0.13 -0.97
C MET A 56 2.46 1.31 -0.60
N ALA A 57 3.58 1.84 -1.09
CA ALA A 57 3.99 3.21 -0.86
C ALA A 57 2.98 4.22 -1.43
N ILE A 58 2.50 3.99 -2.66
CA ILE A 58 1.49 4.86 -3.30
C ILE A 58 0.17 4.81 -2.53
N THR A 59 -0.34 3.61 -2.26
CA THR A 59 -1.63 3.44 -1.56
C THR A 59 -1.58 3.91 -0.11
N GLY A 60 -0.46 3.68 0.58
CA GLY A 60 -0.21 4.16 1.93
C GLY A 60 -0.11 5.68 2.00
N SER A 61 0.60 6.30 1.05
CA SER A 61 0.69 7.77 0.96
C SER A 61 -0.68 8.41 0.76
N TYR A 62 -1.51 7.83 -0.11
CA TYR A 62 -2.88 8.30 -0.30
C TYR A 62 -3.72 8.19 0.99
N LEU A 63 -3.67 7.03 1.67
CA LEU A 63 -4.38 6.83 2.92
C LEU A 63 -3.91 7.76 4.04
N TYR A 64 -2.61 8.06 4.08
CA TYR A 64 -2.01 9.03 5.00
C TYR A 64 -2.52 10.45 4.75
N LEU A 65 -2.66 10.86 3.49
CA LEU A 65 -3.15 12.19 3.11
C LEU A 65 -4.67 12.34 3.24
N LEU A 66 -5.43 11.24 3.17
CA LEU A 66 -6.89 11.21 3.24
C LEU A 66 -7.50 12.06 4.39
N PRO A 67 -7.07 11.94 5.67
CA PRO A 67 -7.63 12.75 6.75
C PRO A 67 -7.42 14.26 6.54
N TYR A 68 -6.27 14.67 5.99
CA TYR A 68 -5.97 16.07 5.70
C TYR A 68 -6.86 16.61 4.59
N ILE A 69 -7.05 15.83 3.52
CA ILE A 69 -7.95 16.17 2.41
C ILE A 69 -9.40 16.29 2.90
N VAL A 70 -9.86 15.33 3.71
CA VAL A 70 -11.22 15.35 4.28
C VAL A 70 -11.42 16.54 5.22
N LYS A 71 -10.41 16.89 6.03
CA LYS A 71 -10.43 18.08 6.90
C LYS A 71 -10.54 19.37 6.09
N ALA A 72 -9.77 19.49 5.00
CA ALA A 72 -9.84 20.65 4.10
C ALA A 72 -11.21 20.78 3.42
N GLN A 73 -11.77 19.67 2.92
CA GLN A 73 -13.11 19.66 2.30
C GLN A 73 -14.23 20.05 3.27
N ARG A 74 -14.16 19.59 4.53
CA ARG A 74 -15.13 19.98 5.56
C ARG A 74 -15.05 21.47 5.90
N LYS A 75 -13.85 22.04 5.95
CA LYS A 75 -13.65 23.47 6.21
C LYS A 75 -14.31 24.33 5.12
N GLN A 76 -14.19 23.95 3.86
CA GLN A 76 -14.81 24.66 2.73
C GLN A 76 -16.35 24.59 2.75
N ARG A 77 -16.93 23.47 3.19
CA ARG A 77 -18.39 23.31 3.32
C ARG A 77 -19.00 24.09 4.49
N ASN A 78 -18.21 24.37 5.52
CA ASN A 78 -18.63 25.13 6.69
C ASN A 78 -18.31 26.63 6.58
N VAL A 79 -17.81 27.10 5.43
CA VAL A 79 -17.83 28.55 5.16
C VAL A 79 -19.28 28.88 4.82
N PRO A 80 -20.04 29.56 5.70
CA PRO A 80 -21.39 29.97 5.36
C PRO A 80 -21.29 30.83 4.10
N ALA A 81 -22.19 30.59 3.14
CA ALA A 81 -22.36 31.50 2.02
C ALA A 81 -22.51 32.90 2.62
N ARG A 82 -21.47 33.72 2.49
CA ARG A 82 -21.50 35.09 2.94
C ARG A 82 -22.53 35.75 2.03
N ASN A 83 -23.71 36.02 2.60
CA ASN A 83 -24.87 36.67 2.00
C ASN A 83 -24.43 37.60 0.85
N ALA A 84 -24.86 37.26 -0.36
CA ALA A 84 -24.90 38.14 -1.52
C ALA A 84 -26.37 38.40 -1.85
#